data_AF-A0A7C6WRQ6-F1
#
_entry.id   AF-A0A7C6WRQ6-F1
#
_cell.length_a   1.000
_cell.length_b   1.000
_cell.length_c   1.000
_cell.angle_alpha   90.00
_cell.angle_beta   90.00
_cell.angle_gamma   90.00
#
_symmetry.space_group_name_H-M   'P 1'
#
loop_
_entity.id
_entity.type
_entity.pdbx_description
1 polymer ?
#
loop_
_entity_poly.entity_id
_entity_poly.type
_entity_poly.pdbx_seq_one_letter_code
_entity_poly.pdbx_strand_id
1 'polypeptide(L)'
;MKRFCLWRVAALLALTLFFSHAEGQFVVEDAATPTPAPPYVGLTPPPFEQYPVLSGPFLPQGQAPFVHIDEKAGRWIYIDQQLHVDITRFAEKVRRRPTVWYISHIYFDEGLAFRSFLANEEKPGHGNDKPENIASRHRIIYAQNGDLFTYRVREKRYPGIIIRGGRIIHDKTYSKAVTGVAPLDELSLYPDGRMEVHYPGQITAQEYVQRGATDVFAFGPILIQNGVIDERLKNA
;
A
#
# COMPACT_ATOMS: atom_id res chain seq x y z
N MET A 1 58.06 -35.87 44.21
CA MET A 1 56.97 -36.77 44.65
C MET A 1 55.66 -35.99 44.71
N LYS A 2 54.58 -36.63 44.24
CA LYS A 2 53.15 -36.28 44.33
C LYS A 2 52.55 -35.35 43.26
N ARG A 3 51.52 -35.96 42.64
CA ARG A 3 50.57 -35.53 41.61
C ARG A 3 49.33 -34.85 42.26
N PHE A 4 48.40 -34.44 41.39
CA PHE A 4 46.99 -34.03 41.55
C PHE A 4 46.77 -32.51 41.61
N CYS A 5 46.14 -31.84 40.63
CA CYS A 5 44.82 -32.00 39.98
C CYS A 5 43.65 -31.65 40.91
N LEU A 6 42.89 -30.60 40.53
CA LEU A 6 41.46 -30.27 40.76
C LEU A 6 41.34 -28.73 40.73
N TRP A 7 40.28 -28.06 40.32
CA TRP A 7 39.12 -28.31 39.46
C TRP A 7 38.53 -26.93 39.19
N ARG A 8 37.71 -26.82 38.15
CA ARG A 8 36.99 -25.61 37.77
C ARG A 8 36.06 -25.13 38.90
N VAL A 9 36.01 -23.81 39.13
CA VAL A 9 34.76 -23.13 39.49
C VAL A 9 34.70 -21.84 38.68
N ALA A 10 33.79 -21.84 37.70
CA ALA A 10 33.35 -20.64 37.01
C ALA A 10 32.37 -19.89 37.93
N ALA A 11 32.61 -18.60 38.13
CA ALA A 11 31.61 -17.69 38.67
C ALA A 11 31.22 -16.72 37.54
N LEU A 12 29.99 -16.89 37.05
CA LEU A 12 29.30 -15.96 36.16
C LEU A 12 29.20 -14.60 36.85
N LEU A 13 29.71 -13.56 36.20
CA LEU A 13 29.22 -12.19 36.38
C LEU A 13 28.36 -11.85 35.16
N ALA A 14 27.04 -11.99 35.34
CA ALA A 14 26.06 -11.52 34.38
C ALA A 14 26.01 -9.99 34.46
N LEU A 15 26.64 -9.32 33.50
CA LEU A 15 26.49 -7.88 33.30
C LEU A 15 25.20 -7.67 32.49
N THR A 16 24.09 -7.46 33.19
CA THR A 16 22.82 -7.03 32.57
C THR A 16 22.96 -5.59 32.12
N LEU A 17 23.30 -5.38 30.85
CA LEU A 17 23.10 -4.11 30.17
C LEU A 17 21.60 -3.91 29.98
N PHE A 18 21.01 -3.08 30.83
CA PHE A 18 19.69 -2.50 30.59
C PHE A 18 19.77 -1.62 29.35
N PHE A 19 19.41 -2.16 28.19
CA PHE A 19 18.99 -1.33 27.06
C PHE A 19 17.63 -0.73 27.43
N SER A 20 17.67 0.50 27.95
CA SER A 20 16.52 1.40 27.97
C SER A 20 16.06 1.56 26.52
N HIS A 21 15.04 0.78 26.12
CA HIS A 21 14.24 1.11 24.95
C HIS A 21 13.59 2.45 25.26
N ALA A 22 14.05 3.51 24.59
CA ALA A 22 13.25 4.70 24.47
C ALA A 22 12.02 4.29 23.66
N GLU A 23 10.94 3.95 24.36
CA GLU A 23 9.60 4.00 23.80
C GLU A 23 9.37 5.45 23.42
N GLY A 24 9.70 5.78 22.17
CA GLY A 24 9.17 6.96 21.52
C GLY A 24 7.67 6.77 21.42
N GLN A 25 6.95 7.13 22.48
CA GLN A 25 5.53 7.42 22.39
C GLN A 25 5.39 8.50 21.31
N PHE A 26 4.81 8.11 20.18
CA PHE A 26 4.28 9.07 19.23
C PHE A 26 3.19 9.85 19.96
N VAL A 27 3.55 11.01 20.50
CA VAL A 27 2.57 12.01 20.88
C VAL A 27 1.97 12.49 19.57
N VAL A 28 0.79 11.95 19.23
CA VAL A 28 -0.11 12.63 18.31
C VAL A 28 -0.50 13.91 19.04
N GLU A 29 0.21 14.98 18.75
CA GLU A 29 -0.19 16.31 19.16
C GLU A 29 -1.61 16.51 18.61
N ASP A 30 -2.55 16.79 19.51
CA ASP A 30 -3.98 16.90 19.22
C ASP A 30 -4.21 18.14 18.36
N ALA A 31 -3.78 18.06 17.10
CA ALA A 31 -4.10 19.02 16.07
C ALA A 31 -5.61 19.00 15.97
N ALA A 32 -6.24 20.10 16.38
CA ALA A 32 -7.68 20.30 16.36
C ALA A 32 -8.25 19.58 15.14
N THR A 33 -9.03 18.52 15.39
CA THR A 33 -9.56 17.66 14.33
C THR A 33 -10.24 18.60 13.34
N PRO A 34 -9.74 18.77 12.10
CA PRO A 34 -10.47 19.58 11.15
C PRO A 34 -11.82 18.91 11.02
N THR A 35 -12.90 19.64 11.35
CA THR A 35 -14.26 19.17 11.13
C THR A 35 -14.29 18.63 9.71
N PRO A 36 -14.55 17.33 9.49
CA PRO A 36 -14.60 16.79 8.15
C PRO A 36 -15.60 17.66 7.40
N ALA A 37 -15.16 18.30 6.31
CA ALA A 37 -16.10 18.79 5.33
C ALA A 37 -17.05 17.62 5.04
N PRO A 38 -18.38 17.84 5.03
CA PRO A 38 -19.33 16.74 4.87
C PRO A 38 -18.87 15.88 3.69
N PRO A 39 -18.78 14.54 3.85
CA PRO A 39 -18.34 13.67 2.76
C PRO A 39 -19.24 13.99 1.57
N TYR A 40 -18.62 14.25 0.42
CA TYR A 40 -19.25 14.58 -0.85
C TYR A 40 -20.68 14.01 -0.93
N VAL A 41 -21.67 14.90 -0.80
CA VAL A 41 -23.09 14.55 -0.79
C VAL A 41 -23.40 13.85 -2.12
N GLY A 42 -23.67 12.55 -2.08
CA GLY A 42 -23.99 11.75 -3.27
C GLY A 42 -23.05 10.59 -3.60
N LEU A 43 -21.94 10.39 -2.86
CA LEU A 43 -21.01 9.26 -3.07
C LEU A 43 -21.15 8.11 -2.06
N THR A 44 -22.05 8.22 -1.08
CA THR A 44 -22.32 7.08 -0.19
C THR A 44 -23.06 6.02 -0.99
N PRO A 45 -22.49 4.82 -1.19
CA PRO A 45 -23.22 3.74 -1.85
C PRO A 45 -24.46 3.41 -1.01
N PRO A 46 -25.59 3.00 -1.63
CA PRO A 46 -26.73 2.53 -0.86
C PRO A 46 -26.25 1.42 0.09
N PRO A 47 -26.68 1.43 1.36
CA PRO A 47 -26.23 0.45 2.33
C PRO A 47 -26.55 -0.96 1.84
N PHE A 48 -25.55 -1.84 1.91
CA PHE A 48 -25.77 -3.26 1.69
C PHE A 48 -26.26 -3.87 3.01
N GLU A 49 -27.47 -4.41 3.04
CA GLU A 49 -28.09 -4.91 4.28
C GLU A 49 -27.90 -6.42 4.49
N GLN A 50 -27.40 -7.14 3.47
CA GLN A 50 -27.28 -8.60 3.48
C GLN A 50 -25.90 -9.08 3.94
N TYR A 51 -25.21 -8.29 4.78
CA TYR A 51 -23.95 -8.74 5.37
C TYR A 51 -24.19 -9.97 6.26
N PRO A 52 -23.27 -10.95 6.26
CA PRO A 52 -23.26 -11.99 7.28
C PRO A 52 -22.96 -11.38 8.66
N VAL A 53 -23.10 -12.17 9.72
CA VAL A 53 -22.69 -11.75 11.06
C VAL A 53 -21.17 -11.55 11.09
N LEU A 54 -20.72 -10.34 11.38
CA LEU A 54 -19.31 -9.96 11.43
C LEU A 54 -18.78 -9.87 12.87
N SER A 55 -17.47 -10.10 13.03
CA SER A 55 -16.68 -9.73 14.20
C SER A 55 -15.73 -8.60 13.79
N GLY A 56 -16.08 -7.36 14.16
CA GLY A 56 -15.43 -6.18 13.57
C GLY A 56 -15.72 -6.10 12.06
N PRO A 57 -14.72 -5.85 11.20
CA PRO A 57 -14.91 -5.85 9.75
C PRO A 57 -14.89 -7.25 9.10
N PHE A 58 -14.59 -8.31 9.85
CA PHE A 58 -14.30 -9.65 9.31
C PHE A 58 -15.33 -10.71 9.72
N LEU A 59 -15.27 -11.91 9.12
CA LEU A 59 -16.05 -13.06 9.57
C LEU A 59 -15.50 -13.65 10.87
N PRO A 60 -16.36 -14.20 11.75
CA PRO A 60 -15.92 -15.01 12.87
C PRO A 60 -15.04 -16.20 12.44
N GLN A 61 -14.11 -16.59 13.32
CA GLN A 61 -13.18 -17.68 13.07
C GLN A 61 -13.90 -18.98 12.67
N GLY A 62 -13.36 -19.68 11.67
CA GLY A 62 -13.89 -20.96 11.18
C GLY A 62 -15.04 -20.84 10.17
N GLN A 63 -15.50 -19.63 9.85
CA GLN A 63 -16.46 -19.44 8.75
C GLN A 63 -15.77 -19.47 7.39
N ALA A 64 -16.48 -20.02 6.40
CA ALA A 64 -16.07 -19.96 5.00
C ALA A 64 -16.21 -18.52 4.47
N PRO A 65 -15.38 -18.09 3.51
CA PRO A 65 -15.48 -16.75 2.93
C PRO A 65 -16.87 -16.46 2.38
N PHE A 66 -17.36 -15.26 2.67
CA PHE A 66 -18.57 -14.69 2.09
C PHE A 66 -18.23 -14.00 0.77
N VAL A 67 -18.97 -14.33 -0.28
CA VAL A 67 -18.82 -13.72 -1.60
C VAL A 67 -20.19 -13.27 -2.09
N HIS A 68 -20.32 -12.00 -2.41
CA HIS A 68 -21.50 -11.42 -3.05
C HIS A 68 -21.09 -10.74 -4.35
N ILE A 69 -21.77 -11.08 -5.44
CA ILE A 69 -21.55 -10.52 -6.77
C ILE A 69 -22.92 -10.12 -7.32
N ASP A 70 -23.12 -8.82 -7.52
CA ASP A 70 -24.27 -8.27 -8.22
C ASP A 70 -23.79 -7.29 -9.29
N GLU A 71 -23.56 -7.80 -10.50
CA GLU A 71 -23.10 -6.99 -11.63
C GLU A 71 -24.12 -5.93 -12.06
N LYS A 72 -25.41 -6.20 -11.85
CA LYS A 72 -26.51 -5.30 -12.21
C LYS A 72 -26.53 -4.11 -11.26
N ALA A 73 -26.48 -4.35 -9.96
CA ALA A 73 -26.31 -3.30 -8.95
C ALA A 73 -24.91 -2.68 -8.99
N GLY A 74 -23.92 -3.38 -9.54
CA GLY A 74 -22.54 -2.94 -9.57
C GLY A 74 -21.87 -3.04 -8.21
N ARG A 75 -22.06 -4.16 -7.51
CA ARG A 75 -21.56 -4.41 -6.17
C ARG A 75 -20.84 -5.75 -6.12
N TRP A 76 -19.64 -5.76 -5.55
CA TRP A 76 -18.85 -6.98 -5.33
C TRP A 76 -18.28 -6.94 -3.92
N ILE A 77 -18.55 -7.97 -3.12
CA ILE A 77 -18.12 -8.06 -1.73
C ILE A 77 -17.43 -9.40 -1.51
N TYR A 78 -16.25 -9.36 -0.91
CA TYR A 78 -15.53 -10.51 -0.40
C TYR A 78 -15.22 -10.27 1.08
N ILE A 79 -15.54 -11.23 1.95
CA ILE A 79 -15.19 -11.16 3.37
C ILE A 79 -14.71 -12.53 3.82
N ASP A 80 -13.53 -12.59 4.42
CA ASP A 80 -13.06 -13.74 5.18
C ASP A 80 -12.69 -13.33 6.61
N GLN A 81 -11.86 -14.13 7.28
CA GLN A 81 -11.45 -13.90 8.67
C GLN A 81 -10.37 -12.80 8.82
N GLN A 82 -9.76 -12.34 7.73
CA GLN A 82 -8.64 -11.37 7.73
C GLN A 82 -8.76 -10.28 6.65
N LEU A 83 -9.65 -10.41 5.66
CA LEU A 83 -9.80 -9.51 4.52
C LEU A 83 -11.29 -9.23 4.26
N HIS A 84 -11.62 -7.95 4.12
CA HIS A 84 -12.91 -7.47 3.65
C HIS A 84 -12.66 -6.52 2.48
N VAL A 85 -13.18 -6.86 1.31
CA VAL A 85 -13.18 -6.03 0.11
C VAL A 85 -14.62 -5.75 -0.31
N ASP A 86 -14.95 -4.48 -0.47
CA ASP A 86 -16.27 -4.02 -0.91
C ASP A 86 -16.13 -3.01 -2.04
N ILE A 87 -16.49 -3.43 -3.25
CA ILE A 87 -16.39 -2.63 -4.47
C ILE A 87 -17.78 -2.19 -4.89
N THR A 88 -17.93 -0.88 -5.10
CA THR A 88 -19.18 -0.30 -5.64
C THR A 88 -18.93 0.50 -6.90
N ARG A 89 -19.75 0.26 -7.91
CA ARG A 89 -19.82 1.05 -9.14
C ARG A 89 -20.73 2.26 -8.92
N PHE A 90 -20.25 3.41 -9.35
CA PHE A 90 -20.99 4.65 -9.43
C PHE A 90 -21.09 5.11 -10.88
N ALA A 91 -22.15 5.83 -11.20
CA ALA A 91 -22.35 6.42 -12.51
C ALA A 91 -23.07 7.77 -12.37
N GLU A 92 -22.46 8.84 -12.89
CA GLU A 92 -23.06 10.17 -12.91
C GLU A 92 -22.61 10.98 -14.12
N LYS A 93 -23.16 12.19 -14.30
CA LYS A 93 -22.69 13.15 -15.30
C LYS A 93 -21.70 14.13 -14.68
N VAL A 94 -20.41 13.84 -14.69
CA VAL A 94 -19.37 14.78 -14.25
C VAL A 94 -19.05 15.75 -15.38
N ARG A 95 -19.20 17.06 -15.15
CA ARG A 95 -18.97 18.11 -16.17
C ARG A 95 -19.69 17.81 -17.51
N ARG A 96 -20.94 17.36 -17.43
CA ARG A 96 -21.81 16.94 -18.56
C ARG A 96 -21.36 15.68 -19.32
N ARG A 97 -20.31 14.99 -18.88
CA ARG A 97 -19.87 13.73 -19.47
C ARG A 97 -20.36 12.56 -18.62
N PRO A 98 -20.98 11.52 -19.21
CA PRO A 98 -21.23 10.28 -18.50
C PRO A 98 -19.90 9.72 -18.00
N THR A 99 -19.82 9.51 -16.68
CA THR A 99 -18.63 9.02 -16.00
C THR A 99 -19.04 7.84 -15.14
N VAL A 100 -18.25 6.77 -15.21
CA VAL A 100 -18.38 5.58 -14.36
C VAL A 100 -17.09 5.41 -13.60
N TRP A 101 -17.18 5.17 -12.30
CA TRP A 101 -16.03 4.89 -11.45
C TRP A 101 -16.40 3.85 -10.41
N TYR A 102 -15.38 3.32 -9.76
CA TYR A 102 -15.52 2.29 -8.72
C TYR A 102 -14.81 2.78 -7.47
N ILE A 103 -15.42 2.58 -6.30
CA ILE A 103 -14.79 2.81 -5.01
C ILE A 103 -14.68 1.45 -4.32
N SER A 104 -13.48 1.14 -3.82
CA SER A 104 -13.19 -0.08 -3.06
C SER A 104 -12.91 0.29 -1.62
N HIS A 105 -13.73 -0.19 -0.69
CA HIS A 105 -13.42 -0.19 0.73
C HIS A 105 -12.71 -1.50 1.06
N ILE A 106 -11.50 -1.40 1.61
CA ILE A 106 -10.65 -2.56 1.86
C ILE A 106 -10.17 -2.48 3.30
N TYR A 107 -10.47 -3.53 4.05
CA TYR A 107 -9.99 -3.74 5.41
C TYR A 107 -9.20 -5.04 5.42
N PHE A 108 -8.06 -5.05 6.08
CA PHE A 108 -7.29 -6.27 6.28
C PHE A 108 -6.61 -6.25 7.64
N ASP A 109 -6.42 -7.43 8.21
CA ASP A 109 -5.80 -7.62 9.52
C ASP A 109 -4.27 -7.79 9.39
N GLU A 110 -3.58 -7.84 10.54
CA GLU A 110 -2.14 -8.08 10.62
C GLU A 110 -1.73 -9.34 9.82
N GLY A 111 -0.64 -9.22 9.06
CA GLY A 111 -0.14 -10.27 8.16
C GLY A 111 -0.61 -10.15 6.71
N LEU A 112 -1.56 -9.26 6.42
CA LEU A 112 -1.89 -8.84 5.06
C LEU A 112 -1.38 -7.40 4.82
N ALA A 113 -0.95 -7.16 3.59
CA ALA A 113 -0.53 -5.84 3.13
C ALA A 113 -0.69 -5.74 1.61
N PHE A 114 -0.81 -4.52 1.10
CA PHE A 114 -0.68 -4.28 -0.32
C PHE A 114 0.75 -4.60 -0.77
N ARG A 115 0.86 -5.28 -1.91
CA ARG A 115 2.14 -5.60 -2.56
C ARG A 115 1.99 -5.65 -4.06
N SER A 116 3.10 -5.53 -4.76
CA SER A 116 3.11 -5.63 -6.22
C SER A 116 3.23 -7.07 -6.73
N PHE A 117 2.70 -7.31 -7.93
CA PHE A 117 2.97 -8.51 -8.73
C PHE A 117 3.36 -8.07 -10.13
N LEU A 118 4.46 -8.64 -10.65
CA LEU A 118 5.00 -8.26 -11.95
C LEU A 118 4.54 -9.25 -13.02
N ALA A 119 4.29 -8.74 -14.23
CA ALA A 119 4.02 -9.59 -15.38
C ALA A 119 5.18 -10.57 -15.65
N ASN A 120 6.41 -10.10 -15.43
CA ASN A 120 7.66 -10.86 -15.54
C ASN A 120 8.53 -10.61 -14.30
N GLU A 121 8.58 -11.58 -13.40
CA GLU A 121 9.34 -11.48 -12.14
C GLU A 121 10.86 -11.62 -12.37
N GLU A 122 11.27 -12.41 -13.36
CA GLU A 122 12.68 -12.63 -13.70
C GLU A 122 13.32 -11.38 -14.30
N LYS A 123 12.57 -10.66 -15.13
CA LYS A 123 13.02 -9.43 -15.79
C LYS A 123 12.01 -8.29 -15.57
N PRO A 124 12.00 -7.68 -14.37
CA PRO A 124 11.18 -6.49 -14.12
C PRO A 124 11.45 -5.40 -15.14
N GLY A 125 10.40 -4.71 -15.59
CA GLY A 125 10.50 -3.73 -16.68
C GLY A 125 10.30 -4.33 -18.08
N HIS A 126 10.36 -5.66 -18.23
CA HIS A 126 10.23 -6.35 -19.50
C HIS A 126 9.07 -7.34 -19.52
N GLY A 127 7.96 -6.94 -20.13
CA GLY A 127 6.77 -7.77 -20.28
C GLY A 127 5.53 -7.02 -19.82
N ASN A 128 4.41 -7.28 -20.47
CA ASN A 128 3.10 -6.76 -20.10
C ASN A 128 2.12 -7.92 -20.15
N ASP A 129 1.23 -7.96 -19.16
CA ASP A 129 0.13 -8.91 -19.10
C ASP A 129 -1.07 -8.17 -18.53
N LYS A 130 -2.27 -8.68 -18.77
CA LYS A 130 -3.48 -8.05 -18.24
C LYS A 130 -3.55 -8.25 -16.71
N PRO A 131 -3.99 -7.24 -15.93
CA PRO A 131 -4.08 -7.37 -14.47
C PRO A 131 -4.84 -8.61 -14.01
N GLU A 132 -5.92 -9.00 -14.71
CA GLU A 132 -6.72 -10.19 -14.39
C GLU A 132 -5.93 -11.50 -14.55
N ASN A 133 -5.01 -11.58 -15.51
CA ASN A 133 -4.17 -12.76 -15.70
C ASN A 133 -3.13 -12.88 -14.59
N ILE A 134 -2.51 -11.76 -14.23
CA ILE A 134 -1.54 -11.69 -13.12
C ILE A 134 -2.25 -12.06 -11.81
N ALA A 135 -3.39 -11.42 -11.52
CA ALA A 135 -4.19 -11.69 -10.33
C ALA A 135 -4.59 -13.18 -10.23
N SER A 136 -5.02 -13.78 -11.35
CA SER A 136 -5.38 -15.20 -11.40
C SER A 136 -4.20 -16.12 -11.11
N ARG A 137 -3.02 -15.85 -11.71
CA ARG A 137 -1.79 -16.63 -11.47
C ARG A 137 -1.36 -16.62 -10.00
N HIS A 138 -1.54 -15.49 -9.32
CA HIS A 138 -1.16 -15.32 -7.92
C HIS A 138 -2.31 -15.50 -6.93
N ARG A 139 -3.50 -15.91 -7.39
CA ARG A 139 -4.71 -16.14 -6.58
C ARG A 139 -5.09 -14.92 -5.72
N ILE A 140 -5.14 -13.75 -6.34
CA ILE A 140 -5.39 -12.47 -5.68
C ILE A 140 -6.88 -12.17 -5.64
N ILE A 141 -7.37 -11.74 -4.48
CA ILE A 141 -8.78 -11.34 -4.27
C ILE A 141 -9.07 -9.96 -4.86
N TYR A 142 -8.17 -8.99 -4.65
CA TYR A 142 -8.29 -7.64 -5.16
C TYR A 142 -6.98 -7.19 -5.83
N ALA A 143 -7.08 -6.64 -7.03
CA ALA A 143 -5.94 -6.09 -7.76
C ALA A 143 -6.33 -4.85 -8.57
N GLN A 144 -5.40 -3.92 -8.65
CA GLN A 144 -5.46 -2.77 -9.55
C GLN A 144 -4.13 -2.66 -10.30
N ASN A 145 -4.15 -2.15 -11.53
CA ASN A 145 -2.91 -1.89 -12.25
C ASN A 145 -2.04 -0.88 -11.47
N GLY A 146 -0.73 -1.09 -11.50
CA GLY A 146 0.23 -0.19 -10.89
C GLY A 146 0.63 0.97 -11.80
N ASP A 147 1.87 1.42 -11.61
CA ASP A 147 2.50 2.49 -12.35
C ASP A 147 2.91 2.10 -13.78
N LEU A 148 3.18 3.12 -14.60
CA LEU A 148 3.60 2.98 -16.00
C LEU A 148 5.12 2.78 -16.15
N PHE A 149 5.78 2.11 -15.21
CA PHE A 149 7.24 2.06 -15.22
C PHE A 149 7.81 1.23 -16.37
N THR A 150 7.16 0.12 -16.74
CA THR A 150 7.57 -0.70 -17.90
C THR A 150 7.55 0.11 -19.20
N TYR A 151 6.54 0.98 -19.37
CA TYR A 151 6.47 1.93 -20.48
C TYR A 151 7.65 2.90 -20.44
N ARG A 152 7.92 3.54 -19.29
CA ARG A 152 8.99 4.52 -19.15
C ARG A 152 10.38 3.91 -19.41
N VAL A 153 10.62 2.68 -18.97
CA VAL A 153 11.84 1.92 -19.28
C VAL A 153 12.00 1.72 -20.79
N ARG A 154 10.94 1.26 -21.47
CA ARG A 154 10.97 1.04 -22.92
C ARG A 154 11.24 2.32 -23.71
N GLU A 155 10.62 3.43 -23.30
CA GLU A 155 10.80 4.74 -23.95
C GLU A 155 12.11 5.44 -23.54
N LYS A 156 13.02 4.76 -22.82
CA LYS A 156 14.30 5.30 -22.36
C LYS A 156 14.15 6.58 -21.53
N ARG A 157 13.07 6.69 -20.75
CA ARG A 157 12.81 7.78 -19.80
C ARG A 157 13.24 7.38 -18.39
N TYR A 158 13.35 8.34 -17.48
CA TYR A 158 13.56 8.01 -16.07
C TYR A 158 12.33 7.29 -15.51
N PRO A 159 12.49 6.08 -14.95
CA PRO A 159 11.37 5.32 -14.43
C PRO A 159 10.90 5.79 -13.04
N GLY A 160 11.54 6.78 -12.42
CA GLY A 160 11.31 7.06 -11.01
C GLY A 160 12.00 6.02 -10.12
N ILE A 161 11.79 6.16 -8.81
CA ILE A 161 12.25 5.17 -7.85
C ILE A 161 11.28 4.00 -7.89
N ILE A 162 11.79 2.82 -8.27
CA ILE A 162 11.01 1.59 -8.43
C ILE A 162 11.61 0.51 -7.55
N ILE A 163 10.88 0.11 -6.51
CA ILE A 163 11.23 -1.01 -5.64
C ILE A 163 10.13 -2.06 -5.74
N ARG A 164 10.50 -3.34 -5.88
CA ARG A 164 9.57 -4.47 -5.97
C ARG A 164 10.08 -5.60 -5.10
N GLY A 165 9.27 -6.06 -4.13
CA GLY A 165 9.68 -7.09 -3.17
C GLY A 165 10.99 -6.78 -2.41
N GLY A 166 11.21 -5.51 -2.04
CA GLY A 166 12.41 -5.04 -1.33
C GLY A 166 13.64 -4.85 -2.22
N ARG A 167 13.55 -5.15 -3.52
CA ARG A 167 14.66 -4.97 -4.47
C ARG A 167 14.51 -3.67 -5.26
N ILE A 168 15.58 -2.88 -5.29
CA ILE A 168 15.68 -1.70 -6.17
C ILE A 168 15.75 -2.18 -7.62
N ILE A 169 14.75 -1.82 -8.40
CA ILE A 169 14.69 -2.05 -9.86
C ILE A 169 15.20 -0.82 -10.60
N HIS A 170 14.81 0.37 -10.15
CA HIS A 170 15.30 1.66 -10.67
C HIS A 170 15.43 2.68 -9.53
N ASP A 171 16.42 3.57 -9.66
CA ASP A 171 16.76 4.61 -8.68
C ASP A 171 16.86 6.01 -9.31
N LYS A 172 16.48 6.16 -10.58
CA LYS A 172 16.53 7.45 -11.30
C LYS A 172 15.15 8.06 -11.42
N THR A 173 14.98 9.25 -10.84
CA THR A 173 13.77 10.07 -10.92
C THR A 173 14.07 11.50 -11.35
N TYR A 174 13.03 12.28 -11.65
CA TYR A 174 13.15 13.71 -11.89
C TYR A 174 12.90 14.46 -10.58
N SER A 175 13.90 15.18 -10.06
CA SER A 175 13.75 16.00 -8.85
C SER A 175 13.07 17.36 -9.09
N LYS A 176 12.63 17.62 -10.33
CA LYS A 176 11.94 18.84 -10.76
C LYS A 176 10.87 18.48 -11.77
N ALA A 177 9.83 19.30 -11.86
CA ALA A 177 8.81 19.15 -12.89
C ALA A 177 9.43 19.19 -14.29
N VAL A 178 9.10 18.20 -15.12
CA VAL A 178 9.53 18.14 -16.52
C VAL A 178 8.28 18.18 -17.40
N THR A 179 8.24 19.13 -18.32
CA THR A 179 7.12 19.28 -19.27
C THR A 179 6.89 17.98 -20.04
N GLY A 180 5.65 17.50 -20.06
CA GLY A 180 5.28 16.28 -20.78
C GLY A 180 5.68 14.98 -20.06
N VAL A 181 6.11 15.06 -18.80
CA VAL A 181 6.36 13.91 -17.93
C VAL A 181 5.45 14.02 -16.71
N ALA A 182 4.87 12.89 -16.29
CA ALA A 182 4.13 12.83 -15.04
C ALA A 182 5.06 13.23 -13.87
N PRO A 183 4.55 13.78 -12.76
CA PRO A 183 5.37 14.22 -11.62
C PRO A 183 6.28 13.13 -11.04
N LEU A 184 5.94 11.85 -11.23
CA LEU A 184 6.65 10.69 -10.65
C LEU A 184 6.74 10.72 -9.13
N ASP A 185 5.71 11.26 -8.48
CA ASP A 185 5.57 11.11 -7.03
C ASP A 185 5.57 9.63 -6.64
N GLU A 186 5.91 9.37 -5.40
CA GLU A 186 6.30 8.05 -4.94
C GLU A 186 5.29 7.53 -3.93
N LEU A 187 4.68 6.36 -4.18
CA LEU A 187 3.91 5.61 -3.20
C LEU A 187 4.76 4.45 -2.71
N SER A 188 5.04 4.39 -1.41
CA SER A 188 5.74 3.29 -0.76
C SER A 188 4.79 2.44 0.08
N LEU A 189 4.96 1.12 -0.01
CA LEU A 189 4.20 0.10 0.71
C LEU A 189 5.13 -0.69 1.63
N TYR A 190 4.62 -1.02 2.82
CA TYR A 190 5.37 -1.70 3.86
C TYR A 190 4.65 -2.98 4.33
N PRO A 191 5.38 -3.98 4.88
CA PRO A 191 4.80 -5.25 5.32
C PRO A 191 3.75 -5.14 6.44
N ASP A 192 3.80 -4.05 7.22
CA ASP A 192 2.90 -3.74 8.34
C ASP A 192 1.61 -3.04 7.88
N GLY A 193 1.39 -2.91 6.56
CA GLY A 193 0.23 -2.22 6.00
C GLY A 193 0.39 -0.71 5.91
N ARG A 194 1.51 -0.14 6.38
CA ARG A 194 1.80 1.29 6.23
C ARG A 194 1.93 1.64 4.74
N MET A 195 1.43 2.82 4.40
CA MET A 195 1.53 3.42 3.07
C MET A 195 2.00 4.86 3.23
N GLU A 196 2.99 5.28 2.45
CA GLU A 196 3.49 6.66 2.49
C GLU A 196 3.62 7.22 1.09
N VAL A 197 3.42 8.54 0.97
CA VAL A 197 3.60 9.28 -0.29
C VAL A 197 4.64 10.37 -0.15
N HIS A 198 5.51 10.50 -1.16
CA HIS A 198 6.56 11.52 -1.20
C HIS A 198 6.69 12.14 -2.59
N TYR A 199 7.21 13.36 -2.64
CA TYR A 199 7.61 13.97 -3.89
C TYR A 199 8.88 13.30 -4.42
N PRO A 200 9.08 13.26 -5.75
CA PRO A 200 10.21 12.56 -6.36
C PRO A 200 11.55 13.09 -5.83
N GLY A 201 12.40 12.17 -5.40
CA GLY A 201 13.77 12.49 -4.97
C GLY A 201 13.89 13.10 -3.57
N GLN A 202 12.80 13.15 -2.79
CA GLN A 202 12.88 13.46 -1.35
C GLN A 202 13.55 12.34 -0.55
N ILE A 203 13.33 11.09 -0.96
CA ILE A 203 13.89 9.89 -0.34
C ILE A 203 14.66 9.13 -1.42
N THR A 204 15.81 8.56 -1.07
CA THR A 204 16.58 7.72 -2.00
C THR A 204 16.05 6.29 -2.04
N ALA A 205 16.31 5.56 -3.13
CA ALA A 205 15.90 4.16 -3.23
C ALA A 205 16.48 3.29 -2.09
N GLN A 206 17.73 3.54 -1.72
CA GLN A 206 18.40 2.85 -0.62
C GLN A 206 17.76 3.17 0.73
N GLU A 207 17.38 4.43 0.94
CA GLU A 207 16.70 4.85 2.16
C GLU A 207 15.31 4.22 2.30
N TYR A 208 14.52 4.11 1.23
CA TYR A 208 13.26 3.36 1.25
C TYR A 208 13.47 1.91 1.69
N VAL A 209 14.48 1.22 1.14
CA VAL A 209 14.80 -0.16 1.53
C VAL A 209 15.21 -0.24 3.00
N GLN A 210 16.02 0.72 3.48
CA GLN A 210 16.43 0.79 4.89
C GLN A 210 15.23 1.03 5.83
N ARG A 211 14.23 1.79 5.40
CA ARG A 211 12.96 2.01 6.12
C ARG A 211 12.02 0.79 6.05
N GLY A 212 12.38 -0.25 5.30
CA GLY A 212 11.61 -1.49 5.19
C GLY A 212 10.56 -1.51 4.08
N ALA A 213 10.60 -0.58 3.12
CA ALA A 213 9.65 -0.57 2.01
C ALA A 213 9.80 -1.84 1.15
N THR A 214 8.71 -2.57 0.94
CA THR A 214 8.69 -3.72 0.04
C THR A 214 8.42 -3.30 -1.39
N ASP A 215 7.59 -2.29 -1.59
CA ASP A 215 7.28 -1.78 -2.92
C ASP A 215 7.30 -0.26 -2.92
N VAL A 216 7.91 0.34 -3.95
CA VAL A 216 7.84 1.78 -4.21
C VAL A 216 7.45 1.98 -5.66
N PHE A 217 6.32 2.63 -5.88
CA PHE A 217 5.78 2.94 -7.19
C PHE A 217 6.01 4.40 -7.51
N ALA A 218 6.22 4.72 -8.79
CA ALA A 218 6.38 6.09 -9.24
C ALA A 218 5.19 6.50 -10.12
N PHE A 219 4.21 7.15 -9.51
CA PHE A 219 3.04 7.71 -10.19
C PHE A 219 2.55 8.96 -9.45
N GLY A 220 1.98 9.89 -10.19
CA GLY A 220 1.49 11.12 -9.60
C GLY A 220 0.56 11.88 -10.53
N PRO A 221 -0.01 12.99 -10.05
CA PRO A 221 0.35 13.64 -8.78
C PRO A 221 -0.21 12.94 -7.53
N ILE A 222 0.43 13.13 -6.37
CA ILE A 222 -0.20 13.02 -5.05
C ILE A 222 -1.46 13.88 -5.08
N LEU A 223 -2.59 13.28 -4.69
CA LEU A 223 -3.87 13.97 -4.71
C LEU A 223 -4.20 14.61 -3.36
N ILE A 224 -3.93 13.89 -2.28
CA ILE A 224 -4.24 14.29 -0.91
C ILE A 224 -3.05 13.89 -0.03
N GLN A 225 -2.63 14.79 0.85
CA GLN A 225 -1.62 14.52 1.87
C GLN A 225 -2.06 15.18 3.17
N ASN A 226 -2.02 14.44 4.29
CA ASN A 226 -2.44 14.93 5.61
C ASN A 226 -3.86 15.53 5.62
N GLY A 227 -4.79 14.92 4.88
CA GLY A 227 -6.18 15.40 4.76
C GLY A 227 -6.37 16.64 3.89
N VAL A 228 -5.31 17.16 3.25
CA VAL A 228 -5.35 18.37 2.41
C VAL A 228 -5.11 18.00 0.94
N ILE A 229 -5.91 18.58 0.04
CA ILE A 229 -5.72 18.44 -1.42
C ILE A 229 -4.37 19.06 -1.81
N ASP A 230 -3.58 18.32 -2.59
CA ASP A 230 -2.27 18.78 -3.07
C ASP A 230 -2.40 20.09 -3.88
N GLU A 231 -1.58 21.08 -3.56
CA GLU A 231 -1.68 22.41 -4.15
C GLU A 231 -1.44 22.43 -5.67
N ARG A 232 -0.69 21.45 -6.19
CA ARG A 232 -0.44 21.30 -7.64
C ARG A 232 -1.72 20.99 -8.41
N LEU A 233 -2.79 20.56 -7.73
CA LEU A 233 -4.10 20.31 -8.35
C LEU A 233 -4.97 21.56 -8.48
N LYS A 234 -4.67 22.66 -7.76
CA LYS A 234 -5.52 23.87 -7.74
C LYS A 234 -5.64 24.54 -9.12
N ASN A 235 -4.70 24.27 -10.03
CA ASN A 235 -4.63 24.84 -11.37
C ASN A 235 -4.68 23.77 -12.49
N ALA A 236 -5.07 22.53 -12.17
CA ALA A 236 -5.07 21.38 -13.09
C ALA A 236 -6.39 21.19 -13.86
#